data_AF-A0A1M5NE14-F1
#
_entry.id   AF-A0A1M5NE14-F1
#
_cell.length_a   1.000
_cell.length_b   1.000
_cell.length_c   1.000
_cell.angle_alpha   90.00
_cell.angle_beta   90.00
_cell.angle_gamma   90.00
#
_symmetry.space_group_name_H-M   'P 1'
#
loop_
_entity.id
_entity.type
_entity.pdbx_description
1 polymer ?
#
loop_
_entity_poly.entity_id
_entity_poly.type
_entity_poly.pdbx_seq_one_letter_code
_entity_poly.pdbx_strand_id
1 'polypeptide(L)'
;MTETAKPHGFVTKGLHWVSAGLLAFGYFKGLDNVSQLADPALFQFEIIFALILGSVFLLRLLWTKAVGGTTRLPDSAPTWEHKISKLVHIGLYASVFAIVLSGLGIALGFATPALSGLFMGAMIALHEASLVVLPALLMTHIAGALWHKLIRRDGVMESMTGRLPSFSK
;
A
#
# COMPACT_ATOMS: atom_id res chain seq x y z
N MET A 1 7.74 5.76 -32.07
CA MET A 1 8.53 5.98 -30.84
C MET A 1 7.60 5.70 -29.68
N THR A 2 7.95 4.80 -28.76
CA THR A 2 7.13 4.57 -27.56
C THR A 2 7.19 5.83 -26.70
N GLU A 3 6.03 6.37 -26.36
CA GLU A 3 5.95 7.54 -25.49
C GLU A 3 6.47 7.16 -24.10
N THR A 4 7.47 7.88 -23.61
CA THR A 4 8.15 7.56 -22.35
C THR A 4 7.46 8.24 -21.18
N ALA A 5 7.21 7.48 -20.11
CA ALA A 5 6.60 7.98 -18.88
C ALA A 5 7.41 9.13 -18.25
N LYS A 6 6.71 10.19 -17.85
CA LYS A 6 7.32 11.33 -17.15
C LYS A 6 7.74 10.91 -15.73
N PRO A 7 8.94 11.31 -15.25
CA PRO A 7 9.40 10.95 -13.93
C PRO A 7 8.54 11.56 -12.83
N HIS A 8 8.41 10.85 -11.71
CA HIS A 8 7.82 11.42 -10.49
C HIS A 8 8.80 12.36 -9.80
N GLY A 9 8.26 13.38 -9.13
CA GLY A 9 9.02 14.24 -8.24
C GLY A 9 9.54 13.50 -7.02
N PHE A 10 10.58 14.05 -6.38
CA PHE A 10 11.25 13.44 -5.22
C PHE A 10 10.28 13.10 -4.09
N VAL A 11 9.36 14.00 -3.74
CA VAL A 11 8.37 13.79 -2.67
C VAL A 11 7.48 12.57 -2.96
N THR A 12 6.98 12.42 -4.19
CA THR A 12 6.13 11.29 -4.56
C THR A 12 6.89 9.96 -4.47
N LYS A 13 8.16 9.94 -4.89
CA LYS A 13 9.04 8.77 -4.76
C LYS A 13 9.29 8.43 -3.30
N GLY A 14 9.61 9.44 -2.48
CA GLY A 14 9.82 9.28 -1.04
C GLY A 14 8.59 8.68 -0.36
N LEU A 15 7.40 9.26 -0.57
CA LEU A 15 6.15 8.74 -0.02
C LEU A 15 5.88 7.31 -0.48
N HIS A 16 6.10 6.99 -1.76
CA HIS A 16 5.93 5.64 -2.28
C HIS A 16 6.82 4.61 -1.57
N TRP A 17 8.13 4.87 -1.49
CA TRP A 17 9.08 3.92 -0.92
C TRP A 17 9.00 3.83 0.60
N VAL A 18 8.68 4.93 1.30
CA VAL A 18 8.35 4.88 2.73
C VAL A 18 7.10 4.05 2.97
N SER A 19 6.04 4.24 2.18
CA SER A 19 4.84 3.38 2.26
C SER A 19 5.17 1.91 2.04
N ALA A 20 5.98 1.58 1.03
CA ALA A 20 6.39 0.21 0.74
C ALA A 20 7.21 -0.40 1.90
N GLY A 21 8.14 0.37 2.47
CA GLY A 21 8.94 -0.07 3.62
C GLY A 21 8.10 -0.31 4.87
N LEU A 22 7.14 0.57 5.17
CA LEU A 22 6.21 0.39 6.29
C LEU A 22 5.31 -0.83 6.08
N LEU A 23 4.78 -1.06 4.87
CA LEU A 23 3.99 -2.25 4.59
C LEU A 23 4.79 -3.53 4.74
N ALA A 24 6.02 -3.58 4.23
CA ALA A 24 6.89 -4.73 4.39
C ALA A 24 7.19 -5.01 5.86
N PHE A 25 7.56 -3.96 6.61
CA PHE A 25 7.82 -4.08 8.05
C PHE A 25 6.59 -4.57 8.81
N GLY A 26 5.41 -3.98 8.58
CA GLY A 26 4.17 -4.38 9.23
C GLY A 26 3.77 -5.83 8.91
N TYR A 27 3.95 -6.27 7.67
CA TYR A 27 3.65 -7.65 7.28
C TYR A 27 4.56 -8.67 7.97
N PHE A 28 5.86 -8.39 8.10
CA PHE A 28 6.80 -9.29 8.78
C PHE A 28 6.73 -9.23 10.31
N LYS A 29 6.29 -8.09 10.87
CA LYS A 29 6.17 -7.89 12.32
C LYS A 29 4.78 -8.15 12.88
N GLY A 30 3.81 -8.43 12.01
CA GLY A 30 2.43 -8.67 12.40
C GLY A 30 2.28 -9.74 13.48
N LEU A 31 1.18 -9.66 14.22
CA LEU A 31 0.87 -10.59 15.30
C LEU A 31 0.31 -11.91 14.75
N ASP A 32 0.63 -13.01 15.41
CA ASP A 32 0.05 -14.31 15.14
C ASP A 32 -1.35 -14.44 15.77
N ASN A 33 -1.57 -13.76 16.91
CA ASN A 33 -2.82 -13.83 17.64
C ASN A 33 -3.13 -12.54 18.40
N VAL A 34 -4.42 -12.16 18.42
CA VAL A 34 -4.93 -10.97 19.14
C VAL A 34 -4.65 -11.02 20.66
N SER A 35 -4.53 -12.21 21.26
CA SER A 35 -4.18 -12.37 22.68
C SER A 35 -2.82 -11.78 23.04
N GLN A 36 -1.90 -11.61 22.07
CA GLN A 36 -0.62 -10.94 22.29
C GLN A 36 -0.77 -9.46 22.66
N LEU A 37 -1.93 -8.85 22.37
CA LEU A 37 -2.26 -7.48 22.79
C LEU A 37 -2.40 -7.32 24.31
N ALA A 38 -2.38 -8.42 25.08
CA ALA A 38 -2.30 -8.36 26.53
C ALA A 38 -0.96 -7.76 27.04
N ASP A 39 0.09 -7.77 26.22
CA ASP A 39 1.32 -7.03 26.48
C ASP A 39 1.08 -5.53 26.20
N PRO A 40 1.13 -4.64 27.21
CA PRO A 40 0.89 -3.21 27.03
C PRO A 40 1.86 -2.54 26.07
N ALA A 41 3.12 -2.98 26.01
CA ALA A 41 4.12 -2.40 25.12
C ALA A 41 3.80 -2.74 23.66
N LEU A 42 3.41 -3.99 23.41
CA LEU A 42 2.99 -4.45 22.08
C LEU A 42 1.68 -3.77 21.65
N PHE A 43 0.70 -3.67 22.55
CA PHE A 43 -0.56 -2.99 22.28
C PHE A 43 -0.36 -1.52 21.87
N GLN A 44 0.46 -0.78 22.63
CA GLN A 44 0.80 0.61 22.28
C GLN A 44 1.54 0.70 20.95
N PHE A 45 2.48 -0.22 20.71
CA PHE A 45 3.22 -0.28 19.46
C PHE A 45 2.29 -0.46 18.26
N GLU A 46 1.36 -1.41 18.30
CA GLU A 46 0.40 -1.67 17.21
C GLU A 46 -0.47 -0.45 16.91
N ILE A 47 -0.97 0.25 17.94
CA ILE A 47 -1.76 1.48 17.75
C ILE A 47 -0.91 2.57 17.09
N ILE A 48 0.29 2.84 17.62
CA ILE A 48 1.19 3.85 17.07
C ILE A 48 1.55 3.52 15.62
N PHE A 49 1.87 2.25 15.35
CA PHE A 49 2.21 1.78 14.02
C PHE A 49 1.04 1.94 13.05
N ALA A 50 -0.18 1.55 13.45
CA ALA A 50 -1.39 1.73 12.64
C ALA A 50 -1.66 3.21 12.33
N LEU A 51 -1.48 4.11 13.31
CA LEU A 51 -1.64 5.55 13.11
C LEU A 51 -0.59 6.13 12.16
N ILE A 52 0.68 5.73 12.29
CA ILE A 52 1.76 6.14 11.38
C ILE A 52 1.47 5.65 9.96
N LEU A 53 1.16 4.36 9.80
CA LEU A 53 0.86 3.75 8.50
C LEU A 53 -0.34 4.43 7.84
N GLY A 54 -1.42 4.61 8.59
CA GLY A 54 -2.64 5.30 8.14
C GLY A 54 -2.36 6.75 7.72
N SER A 55 -1.59 7.48 8.52
CA SER A 55 -1.22 8.88 8.23
C SER A 55 -0.37 9.01 6.98
N VAL A 56 0.63 8.13 6.80
CA VAL A 56 1.47 8.10 5.61
C VAL A 56 0.64 7.79 4.36
N PHE A 57 -0.27 6.81 4.43
CA PHE A 57 -1.14 6.47 3.31
C PHE A 57 -2.17 7.54 2.99
N LEU A 58 -2.72 8.21 4.01
CA LEU A 58 -3.60 9.35 3.84
C LEU A 58 -2.87 10.53 3.17
N LEU A 59 -1.68 10.89 3.69
CA LEU A 59 -0.84 11.91 3.10
C LEU A 59 -0.50 11.57 1.65
N ARG A 60 -0.13 10.31 1.37
CA ARG A 60 0.15 9.82 0.03
C ARG A 60 -1.07 9.98 -0.89
N LEU A 61 -2.26 9.58 -0.44
CA LEU A 61 -3.50 9.70 -1.21
C LEU A 61 -3.81 11.17 -1.54
N LEU A 62 -3.75 12.05 -0.54
CA LEU A 62 -4.01 13.49 -0.71
C LEU A 62 -2.98 14.13 -1.64
N TRP A 63 -1.69 13.82 -1.46
CA TRP A 63 -0.61 14.30 -2.30
C TRP A 63 -0.76 13.84 -3.75
N THR A 64 -1.07 12.56 -3.99
CA THR A 64 -1.29 12.03 -5.34
C THR A 64 -2.47 12.71 -6.03
N LYS A 65 -3.57 12.95 -5.30
CA LYS A 65 -4.74 13.63 -5.86
C LYS A 65 -4.50 15.12 -6.15
N ALA A 66 -3.76 15.82 -5.29
CA ALA A 66 -3.56 17.26 -5.41
C ALA A 66 -2.38 17.64 -6.32
N VAL A 67 -1.28 16.87 -6.31
CA VAL A 67 -0.01 17.25 -6.93
C VAL A 67 0.57 16.16 -7.83
N GLY A 68 0.60 14.91 -7.34
CA GLY A 68 1.32 13.82 -8.00
C GLY A 68 0.71 13.37 -9.35
N GLY A 69 -0.60 13.49 -9.51
CA GLY A 69 -1.33 12.92 -10.65
C GLY A 69 -1.53 11.40 -10.51
N THR A 70 -2.55 10.88 -11.17
CA THR A 70 -3.08 9.53 -10.90
C THR A 70 -2.42 8.40 -11.70
N THR A 71 -1.77 8.71 -12.83
CA THR A 71 -1.11 7.70 -13.67
C THR A 71 0.13 8.25 -14.37
N ARG A 72 1.05 7.34 -14.70
CA ARG A 72 2.17 7.56 -15.64
C ARG A 72 2.17 6.56 -16.78
N LEU A 73 1.12 5.75 -16.91
CA LEU A 73 0.95 4.94 -18.12
C LEU A 73 0.81 5.89 -19.32
N PRO A 74 1.52 5.63 -20.42
CA PRO A 74 1.35 6.40 -21.66
C PRO A 74 -0.09 6.35 -22.17
N ASP A 75 -0.53 7.42 -22.85
CA ASP A 75 -1.87 7.47 -23.43
C ASP A 75 -2.04 6.42 -24.55
N SER A 76 -0.93 6.00 -25.16
CA SER A 76 -0.88 4.91 -26.14
C SER A 76 -1.04 3.50 -25.54
N ALA A 77 -1.00 3.35 -24.21
CA ALA A 77 -1.17 2.05 -23.58
C ALA A 77 -2.61 1.53 -23.76
N PRO A 78 -2.83 0.22 -23.99
CA PRO A 78 -4.17 -0.32 -24.14
C PRO A 78 -5.08 -0.01 -22.94
N THR A 79 -6.37 0.18 -23.22
CA THR A 79 -7.36 0.54 -22.20
C THR A 79 -7.46 -0.49 -21.06
N TRP A 80 -7.13 -1.76 -21.32
CA TRP A 80 -7.10 -2.79 -20.28
C TRP A 80 -5.95 -2.58 -19.27
N GLU A 81 -4.79 -2.07 -19.69
CA GLU A 81 -3.66 -1.76 -18.79
C GLU A 81 -4.02 -0.62 -17.85
N HIS A 82 -4.66 0.43 -18.39
CA HIS A 82 -5.19 1.54 -17.59
C HIS A 82 -6.24 1.07 -16.57
N LYS A 83 -7.15 0.18 -16.97
CA LYS A 83 -8.18 -0.37 -16.07
C LYS A 83 -7.56 -1.20 -14.94
N ILE A 84 -6.69 -2.16 -15.27
CA ILE A 84 -6.03 -3.01 -14.26
C ILE A 84 -5.18 -2.17 -13.33
N SER A 85 -4.38 -1.24 -13.87
CA SER A 85 -3.56 -0.33 -13.07
C SER A 85 -4.44 0.45 -12.07
N LYS A 86 -5.54 1.05 -12.53
CA LYS A 86 -6.46 1.79 -11.66
C LYS A 86 -7.09 0.89 -10.59
N LEU A 87 -7.55 -0.30 -10.95
CA LEU A 87 -8.15 -1.27 -10.02
C LEU A 87 -7.15 -1.70 -8.95
N VAL A 88 -5.92 -2.03 -9.34
CA VAL A 88 -4.85 -2.41 -8.40
C VAL A 88 -4.54 -1.27 -7.44
N HIS A 89 -4.38 -0.03 -7.92
CA HIS A 89 -4.11 1.11 -7.05
C HIS A 89 -5.24 1.38 -6.07
N ILE A 90 -6.50 1.34 -6.52
CA ILE A 90 -7.67 1.50 -5.65
C ILE A 90 -7.71 0.37 -4.62
N GLY A 91 -7.53 -0.87 -5.05
CA GLY A 91 -7.52 -2.04 -4.18
C GLY A 91 -6.42 -1.96 -3.13
N LEU A 92 -5.22 -1.50 -3.48
CA LEU A 92 -4.11 -1.32 -2.54
C LEU A 92 -4.48 -0.28 -1.47
N TYR A 93 -4.99 0.89 -1.86
CA TYR A 93 -5.44 1.89 -0.88
C TYR A 93 -6.56 1.35 0.00
N ALA A 94 -7.58 0.72 -0.60
CA ALA A 94 -8.71 0.16 0.14
C ALA A 94 -8.26 -0.89 1.15
N SER A 95 -7.36 -1.80 0.76
CA SER A 95 -6.84 -2.86 1.64
C SER A 95 -6.04 -2.28 2.80
N VAL A 96 -5.16 -1.31 2.54
CA VAL A 96 -4.35 -0.69 3.60
C VAL A 96 -5.23 0.09 4.58
N PHE A 97 -6.20 0.87 4.10
CA PHE A 97 -7.13 1.55 5.00
C PHE A 97 -8.01 0.56 5.76
N ALA A 98 -8.45 -0.53 5.14
CA ALA A 98 -9.19 -1.59 5.82
C ALA A 98 -8.36 -2.22 6.95
N ILE A 99 -7.08 -2.55 6.70
CA ILE A 99 -6.13 -3.07 7.72
C ILE A 99 -5.98 -2.07 8.87
N VAL A 100 -5.69 -0.81 8.57
CA VAL A 100 -5.48 0.22 9.62
C VAL A 100 -6.73 0.42 10.45
N LEU A 101 -7.88 0.63 9.80
CA LEU A 101 -9.13 0.93 10.51
C LEU A 101 -9.64 -0.27 11.32
N SER A 102 -9.54 -1.48 10.75
CA SER A 102 -9.88 -2.70 11.48
C SER A 102 -8.90 -2.97 12.62
N GLY A 103 -7.60 -2.73 12.46
CA GLY A 103 -6.60 -2.89 13.52
C GLY A 103 -6.85 -1.95 14.71
N LEU A 104 -7.17 -0.68 14.42
CA LEU A 104 -7.62 0.27 15.45
C LEU A 104 -8.96 -0.16 16.07
N GLY A 105 -9.86 -0.74 15.28
CA GLY A 105 -11.11 -1.34 15.76
C GLY A 105 -10.87 -2.53 16.70
N ILE A 106 -9.92 -3.42 16.39
CA ILE A 106 -9.49 -4.51 17.27
C ILE A 106 -8.95 -3.94 18.58
N ALA A 107 -8.07 -2.93 18.51
CA ALA A 107 -7.52 -2.30 19.70
C ALA A 107 -8.62 -1.69 20.59
N LEU A 108 -9.60 -1.01 19.99
CA LEU A 108 -10.76 -0.46 20.70
C LEU A 108 -11.61 -1.58 21.33
N GLY A 109 -11.88 -2.65 20.59
CA GLY A 109 -12.63 -3.80 21.06
C GLY A 109 -11.93 -4.53 22.21
N PHE A 110 -10.60 -4.58 22.18
CA PHE A 110 -9.78 -5.21 23.19
C PHE A 110 -9.81 -4.41 24.49
N ALA A 111 -9.74 -3.09 24.40
CA ALA A 111 -9.79 -2.19 25.55
C ALA A 111 -11.20 -2.02 26.15
N THR A 112 -12.27 -2.39 25.42
CA THR A 112 -13.65 -2.12 25.79
C THR A 112 -14.48 -3.41 25.85
N PRO A 113 -14.74 -3.98 27.05
CA PRO A 113 -15.45 -5.26 27.18
C PRO A 113 -16.81 -5.33 26.48
N ALA A 114 -17.54 -4.22 26.37
CA ALA A 114 -18.82 -4.17 25.66
C ALA A 114 -18.73 -4.45 24.14
N LEU A 115 -17.52 -4.37 23.57
CA LEU A 115 -17.26 -4.52 22.14
C LEU A 115 -16.59 -5.87 21.79
N SER A 116 -16.31 -6.74 22.77
CA SER A 116 -15.55 -7.98 22.59
C SER A 116 -16.28 -9.09 21.82
N GLY A 117 -17.57 -8.91 21.53
CA GLY A 117 -18.41 -9.87 20.80
C GLY A 117 -18.34 -9.69 19.28
N LEU A 118 -19.51 -9.51 18.65
CA LEU A 118 -19.66 -9.42 17.19
C LEU A 118 -18.76 -8.36 16.56
N PHE A 119 -18.59 -7.20 17.21
CA PHE A 119 -17.74 -6.12 16.73
C PHE A 119 -16.27 -6.56 16.60
N MET A 120 -15.69 -7.13 17.66
CA MET A 120 -14.33 -7.65 17.65
C MET A 120 -14.15 -8.71 16.55
N GLY A 121 -15.06 -9.68 16.46
CA GLY A 121 -15.01 -10.72 15.44
C GLY A 121 -15.05 -10.15 14.01
N ALA A 122 -15.90 -9.14 13.76
CA ALA A 122 -15.99 -8.47 12.47
C ALA A 122 -14.72 -7.68 12.12
N MET A 123 -14.10 -7.00 13.09
CA MET A 123 -12.85 -6.28 12.86
C MET A 123 -11.69 -7.23 12.58
N ILE A 124 -11.57 -8.34 13.32
CA ILE A 124 -10.57 -9.39 13.05
C ILE A 124 -10.77 -9.95 11.65
N ALA A 125 -11.99 -10.36 11.29
CA ALA A 125 -12.28 -10.93 9.98
C ALA A 125 -11.95 -9.95 8.83
N LEU A 126 -12.28 -8.67 8.98
CA LEU A 126 -11.94 -7.64 8.00
C LEU A 126 -10.41 -7.45 7.90
N HIS A 127 -9.72 -7.44 9.03
CA HIS A 127 -8.26 -7.28 9.08
C HIS A 127 -7.56 -8.44 8.36
N GLU A 128 -7.89 -9.67 8.72
CA GLU A 128 -7.32 -10.90 8.13
C GLU A 128 -7.64 -11.01 6.64
N ALA A 129 -8.91 -10.77 6.24
CA ALA A 129 -9.28 -10.77 4.82
C ALA A 129 -8.46 -9.76 4.02
N SER A 130 -8.23 -8.57 4.59
CA SER A 130 -7.42 -7.53 3.95
C SER A 130 -5.94 -7.91 3.88
N LEU A 131 -5.41 -8.60 4.88
CA LEU A 131 -4.03 -9.14 4.89
C LEU A 131 -3.84 -10.29 3.87
N VAL A 132 -4.89 -10.98 3.47
CA VAL A 132 -4.85 -11.96 2.37
C VAL A 132 -4.89 -11.26 1.00
N VAL A 133 -5.75 -10.24 0.85
CA VAL A 133 -5.92 -9.54 -0.43
C VAL A 133 -4.73 -8.63 -0.77
N LEU A 134 -4.17 -7.93 0.22
CA LEU A 134 -3.11 -6.96 0.02
C LEU A 134 -1.86 -7.56 -0.68
N PRO A 135 -1.29 -8.71 -0.26
CA PRO A 135 -0.17 -9.33 -0.94
C PRO A 135 -0.46 -9.69 -2.39
N ALA A 136 -1.65 -10.22 -2.69
CA ALA A 136 -2.03 -10.54 -4.08
C ALA A 136 -2.04 -9.28 -4.97
N LEU A 137 -2.57 -8.18 -4.45
CA LEU A 137 -2.55 -6.88 -5.14
C LEU A 137 -1.13 -6.33 -5.29
N LEU A 138 -0.29 -6.47 -4.27
CA LEU A 138 1.11 -6.02 -4.31
C LEU A 138 1.91 -6.82 -5.35
N MET A 139 1.74 -8.13 -5.40
CA MET A 139 2.34 -8.98 -6.42
C MET A 139 1.88 -8.58 -7.82
N THR A 140 0.57 -8.33 -7.99
CA THR A 140 0.03 -7.84 -9.27
C THR A 140 0.63 -6.48 -9.65
N HIS A 141 0.79 -5.58 -8.69
CA HIS A 141 1.42 -4.27 -8.89
C HIS A 141 2.88 -4.38 -9.34
N ILE A 142 3.67 -5.21 -8.66
CA ILE A 142 5.08 -5.45 -8.98
C ILE A 142 5.21 -6.12 -10.35
N ALA A 143 4.39 -7.14 -10.63
CA ALA A 143 4.35 -7.80 -11.93
C ALA A 143 4.00 -6.82 -13.06
N GLY A 144 3.06 -5.91 -12.84
CA GLY A 144 2.75 -4.82 -13.76
C GLY A 144 3.94 -3.90 -13.99
N ALA A 145 4.63 -3.46 -12.94
CA ALA A 145 5.83 -2.63 -13.09
C ALA A 145 6.94 -3.33 -13.88
N LEU A 146 7.14 -4.63 -13.65
CA LEU A 146 8.10 -5.45 -14.40
C LEU A 146 7.66 -5.66 -15.86
N TRP A 147 6.37 -5.85 -16.11
CA TRP A 147 5.82 -5.92 -17.47
C TRP A 147 6.13 -4.63 -18.24
N HIS A 148 5.89 -3.48 -17.62
CA HIS A 148 6.18 -2.19 -18.22
C HIS A 148 7.68 -1.97 -18.47
N LYS A 149 8.55 -2.45 -17.57
CA LYS A 149 10.01 -2.39 -17.76
C LYS A 149 10.52 -3.34 -18.85
N LEU A 150 10.13 -4.61 -18.79
CA LEU A 150 10.75 -5.67 -19.59
C LEU A 150 10.15 -5.78 -20.99
N ILE A 151 8.83 -5.58 -21.09
CA ILE A 151 8.06 -5.78 -22.33
C ILE A 151 7.71 -4.45 -22.99
N ARG A 152 7.04 -3.54 -22.27
CA ARG A 152 6.63 -2.24 -22.84
C ARG A 152 7.80 -1.29 -23.06
N ARG A 153 8.80 -1.32 -22.19
CA ARG A 153 9.97 -0.44 -22.18
C ARG A 153 9.56 1.04 -22.28
N ASP A 154 8.52 1.42 -21.55
CA ASP A 154 7.91 2.75 -21.59
C ASP A 154 8.37 3.66 -20.45
N GLY A 155 9.25 3.19 -19.56
CA GLY A 155 9.80 4.00 -18.49
C GLY A 155 8.91 4.13 -17.25
N VAL A 156 7.79 3.40 -17.16
CA VAL A 156 6.86 3.49 -16.00
C VAL A 156 7.58 3.12 -14.69
N MET A 157 8.39 2.07 -14.67
CA MET A 157 9.15 1.68 -13.48
C MET A 157 10.20 2.73 -13.12
N GLU A 158 10.94 3.20 -14.11
CA GLU A 158 11.99 4.22 -14.00
C GLU A 158 11.42 5.56 -13.54
N SER A 159 10.14 5.83 -13.83
CA SER A 159 9.46 7.00 -13.31
C SER A 159 9.42 7.04 -11.78
N MET A 160 9.45 5.88 -11.11
CA MET A 160 9.38 5.74 -9.66
C MET A 160 10.74 5.40 -9.04
N THR A 161 11.57 4.58 -9.68
CA THR A 161 12.91 4.23 -9.18
C THR A 161 13.96 5.30 -9.50
N GLY A 162 13.69 6.17 -10.47
CA GLY A 162 14.73 6.95 -11.14
C GLY A 162 15.41 6.14 -12.24
N ARG A 163 16.12 6.82 -13.14
CA ARG A 163 16.99 6.15 -14.11
C ARG A 163 18.18 5.59 -13.35
N LEU A 164 18.37 4.26 -13.41
CA LEU A 164 19.63 3.66 -12.99
C LEU A 164 20.76 4.22 -13.88
N PRO A 165 21.97 4.46 -13.35
CA PRO A 165 23.10 4.81 -14.19
C PRO A 165 23.26 3.75 -15.28
N SER A 166 23.21 4.17 -16.54
CA SER A 166 23.50 3.24 -17.64
C SER A 166 25.00 3.00 -17.63
N PHE A 167 25.42 1.78 -17.29
CA PHE A 167 26.76 1.32 -17.62
C PHE A 167 26.82 1.10 -19.14
N SER A 168 26.86 2.18 -19.92
CA SER A 168 27.38 2.10 -21.28
C SER A 168 28.89 1.95 -21.17
N LYS A 169 29.40 0.77 -21.52
CA LYS A 169 30.81 0.60 -21.88
C LYS A 169 31.11 1.34 -23.17
#